data_AF-A0A8I3MZI0-F1
#
_entry.id   AF-A0A8I3MZI0-F1
#
_cell.length_a   1.000
_cell.length_b   1.000
_cell.length_c   1.000
_cell.angle_alpha   90.00
_cell.angle_beta   90.00
_cell.angle_gamma   90.00
#
_symmetry.space_group_name_H-M   'P 1'
#
loop_
_entity.id
_entity.type
_entity.pdbx_description
1 polymer ?
#
loop_
_entity_poly.entity_id
_entity_poly.type
_entity_poly.pdbx_seq_one_letter_code
_entity_poly.pdbx_strand_id
1 'polypeptide(L)' 'MMAGIDDCDTSARGCTATLGNFAKATFDAISKTYSYLTPDLWKETVFTKSPYQEFTDHLVKTHTRVSVQRTQAPAVATT' A
#
# COMPACT_ATOMS: atom_id res chain seq x y z
N MET A 1 -0.76 -20.19 4.88
CA MET A 1 -0.25 -19.39 3.73
C MET A 1 -0.32 -17.90 4.07
N MET A 2 0.47 -17.04 3.39
CA MET A 2 0.64 -15.61 3.72
C MET A 2 -0.64 -14.79 3.72
N ALA A 3 -1.62 -15.10 2.86
CA ALA A 3 -2.86 -14.34 2.73
C ALA A 3 -3.99 -14.82 3.67
N GLY A 4 -3.81 -15.92 4.41
CA GLY A 4 -4.82 -16.44 5.33
C GLY A 4 -6.10 -17.01 4.68
N ILE A 5 -6.04 -17.45 3.42
CA ILE A 5 -7.17 -18.08 2.71
C ILE A 5 -7.16 -19.59 3.00
N ASP A 6 -8.28 -20.13 3.53
CA ASP A 6 -8.43 -21.55 3.86
C ASP A 6 -8.70 -22.43 2.62
N ASP A 7 -9.60 -22.00 1.73
CA ASP A 7 -9.98 -22.72 0.52
C ASP A 7 -10.23 -21.76 -0.65
N CYS A 8 -9.70 -22.09 -1.84
CA CYS A 8 -9.86 -21.29 -3.05
C CYS A 8 -9.48 -22.11 -4.31
N ASP A 9 -10.39 -22.16 -5.28
CA ASP A 9 -10.08 -22.66 -6.62
C ASP A 9 -9.23 -21.67 -7.41
N THR A 10 -8.20 -22.17 -8.11
CA THR A 10 -7.28 -21.34 -8.89
C THR A 10 -7.26 -21.74 -10.36
N SER A 11 -7.13 -20.74 -11.23
CA SER A 11 -6.84 -20.95 -12.64
C SER A 11 -5.80 -19.91 -13.08
N ALA A 12 -4.82 -20.37 -13.87
CA ALA A 12 -3.78 -19.51 -14.40
C ALA A 12 -3.67 -19.70 -15.91
N ARG A 13 -3.58 -18.59 -16.65
CA ARG A 13 -3.35 -18.59 -18.09
C ARG A 13 -2.20 -17.64 -18.44
N GLY A 14 -1.40 -18.01 -19.44
CA GLY A 14 -0.20 -17.27 -19.85
C GLY A 14 1.10 -17.98 -19.45
N CYS A 15 2.23 -17.28 -19.52
CA CYS A 15 3.54 -17.83 -19.16
C CYS A 15 3.72 -17.86 -17.62
N THR A 16 3.18 -18.90 -16.99
CA THR A 16 3.24 -19.10 -15.53
C THR A 16 4.62 -19.56 -15.03
N ALA A 17 5.50 -20.00 -15.94
CA ALA A 17 6.88 -20.40 -15.62
C ALA A 17 7.73 -19.22 -15.12
N THR A 18 7.36 -17.98 -15.45
CA THR A 18 8.03 -16.79 -14.94
C THR A 18 7.51 -16.45 -13.54
N LEU A 19 8.26 -16.86 -12.51
CA LEU A 19 7.89 -16.73 -11.10
C LEU A 19 7.44 -15.32 -10.71
N GLY A 20 8.15 -14.28 -11.14
CA GLY A 20 7.81 -12.89 -10.80
C GLY A 20 6.46 -12.44 -11.34
N ASN A 21 6.11 -12.86 -12.57
CA ASN A 21 4.82 -12.53 -13.17
C ASN A 21 3.68 -13.29 -12.50
N PHE A 22 3.89 -14.57 -12.21
CA PHE A 22 2.88 -15.39 -11.54
C PHE A 22 2.60 -14.91 -10.11
N ALA A 23 3.65 -14.58 -9.34
CA ALA A 23 3.52 -14.03 -7.99
C ALA A 23 2.80 -12.67 -8.01
N LYS A 24 3.16 -11.78 -8.94
CA LYS A 24 2.48 -10.49 -9.11
C LYS A 24 1.00 -10.67 -9.47
N ALA A 25 0.68 -11.55 -10.42
CA ALA A 25 -0.71 -11.81 -10.81
C ALA A 25 -1.56 -12.32 -9.63
N THR A 26 -0.98 -13.17 -8.77
CA THR A 26 -1.65 -13.67 -7.55
C THR A 26 -1.85 -12.55 -6.53
N PHE A 27 -0.84 -11.70 -6.31
CA PHE A 27 -0.96 -10.54 -5.44
C PHE A 27 -2.02 -9.54 -5.92
N ASP A 28 -2.06 -9.28 -7.23
CA ASP A 28 -3.05 -8.41 -7.86
C ASP A 28 -4.47 -8.98 -7.73
N ALA A 29 -4.64 -10.30 -7.85
CA ALA A 29 -5.93 -10.96 -7.65
C ALA A 29 -6.43 -10.81 -6.21
N ILE A 30 -5.56 -10.99 -5.22
CA ILE A 30 -5.88 -10.78 -3.79
C ILE A 30 -6.19 -9.31 -3.52
N SER A 31 -5.41 -8.37 -4.08
CA SER A 31 -5.65 -6.93 -3.88
C SER A 31 -7.02 -6.48 -4.41
N LYS A 32 -7.47 -7.09 -5.51
CA LYS A 32 -8.79 -6.81 -6.11
C LYS A 32 -9.96 -7.26 -5.25
N THR A 33 -9.79 -8.14 -4.27
CA THR A 33 -10.90 -8.55 -3.38
C THR A 33 -11.43 -7.37 -2.58
N TYR A 34 -10.56 -6.47 -2.12
CA TYR A 34 -10.97 -5.21 -1.47
C TYR A 34 -11.52 -4.17 -2.44
N SER A 35 -11.15 -4.26 -3.73
CA SER A 35 -11.66 -3.35 -4.76
C SER A 35 -13.02 -3.76 -5.31
N TYR A 36 -13.44 -5.00 -5.05
CA TYR A 36 -14.71 -5.52 -5.53
C TYR A 36 -15.84 -5.06 -4.61
N LEU A 37 -16.87 -4.45 -5.20
CA LEU A 37 -18.00 -3.91 -4.45
C LEU A 37 -19.13 -4.95 -4.38
N THR A 38 -19.33 -5.51 -3.20
CA THR A 38 -20.44 -6.43 -2.89
C THR A 38 -21.62 -5.68 -2.24
N PRO A 39 -22.85 -6.22 -2.30
CA PRO A 39 -24.03 -5.53 -1.75
C PRO A 39 -23.97 -5.15 -0.28
N ASP A 40 -23.21 -5.87 0.53
CA ASP A 40 -22.95 -5.56 1.94
C ASP A 40 -22.13 -4.27 2.13
N LEU A 41 -21.34 -3.87 1.13
CA LEU A 41 -20.49 -2.67 1.13
C LEU A 41 -21.17 -1.44 0.49
N TRP A 42 -22.43 -1.53 0.04
CA TRP A 42 -23.13 -0.42 -0.63
C TRP A 42 -23.48 0.75 0.29
N LYS A 43 -23.54 0.51 1.60
CA LYS A 43 -23.83 1.57 2.56
C LYS A 43 -22.67 2.57 2.58
N GLU A 44 -23.03 3.85 2.69
CA GLU A 44 -22.04 4.92 2.72
C GLU A 44 -21.09 4.77 3.92
N THR A 45 -19.79 4.92 3.67
CA THR A 45 -18.75 4.86 4.70
C THR A 45 -18.61 6.19 5.42
N VAL A 46 -18.63 6.18 6.75
CA VAL A 46 -18.30 7.37 7.54
C VAL A 46 -16.78 7.51 7.61
N PHE A 47 -16.22 8.53 6.96
CA PHE A 47 -14.79 8.82 7.03
C PHE A 47 -14.42 9.43 8.38
N THR A 48 -13.44 8.82 9.05
CA THR A 48 -12.84 9.36 10.28
C THR A 48 -11.63 10.23 9.96
N LYS A 49 -11.14 10.97 10.97
CA LYS A 49 -9.85 11.67 10.84
C LYS A 49 -8.76 10.66 10.52
N SER A 50 -7.78 11.08 9.71
CA SER A 50 -6.62 10.22 9.44
C SER A 50 -5.80 10.02 10.72
N PRO A 51 -5.16 8.86 10.92
CA PRO A 51 -4.31 8.63 12.09
C PRO A 51 -3.18 9.66 12.22
N TYR A 52 -2.65 10.16 11.10
CA TYR A 52 -1.65 11.23 11.08
C TYR A 52 -2.17 12.54 11.69
N GLN A 53 -3.45 12.85 11.46
CA GLN A 53 -4.10 14.03 12.02
C GLN A 53 -4.47 13.82 13.49
N GLU A 54 -4.96 12.63 13.84
CA GLU A 54 -5.39 12.32 15.21
C GLU A 54 -4.21 12.25 16.20
N PHE A 55 -3.08 11.67 15.78
CA PHE A 55 -1.89 11.47 16.63
C PHE A 55 -0.76 12.46 16.35
N THR A 56 -1.08 13.65 15.82
CA THR A 56 -0.07 14.62 15.36
C THR A 56 0.92 14.99 16.47
N ASP A 57 0.44 15.29 17.68
CA ASP A 57 1.29 15.68 18.83
C ASP A 57 2.24 14.55 19.25
N HIS A 58 1.75 13.31 19.22
CA HIS A 58 2.55 12.13 19.54
C HIS A 58 3.63 11.88 18.49
N LEU A 59 3.26 11.97 17.20
CA LEU A 59 4.19 11.77 16.09
C LEU A 59 5.29 12.84 16.08
N VAL A 60 4.97 14.11 16.33
CA VAL A 60 5.98 15.18 16.42
C VAL A 60 7.03 14.88 17.50
N LYS A 61 6.60 14.32 18.64
CA LYS A 61 7.49 14.06 19.79
C LYS A 61 8.33 12.79 19.64
N THR A 62 7.80 11.74 19.01
CA THR A 62 8.41 10.40 18.98
C THR A 62 9.03 10.03 17.64
N HIS A 63 8.59 10.65 16.54
CA HIS A 63 9.10 10.37 15.22
C HIS A 63 10.38 11.19 14.95
N THR A 64 11.53 10.68 15.41
CA THR A 64 12.84 11.16 14.94
C THR A 64 12.89 10.93 13.44
N ARG A 65 12.82 11.99 12.64
CA ARG A 65 13.01 11.90 11.19
C ARG A 65 14.36 11.22 10.96
N VAL A 66 14.36 10.02 10.39
CA VAL A 66 15.55 9.50 9.71
C VAL A 66 15.72 10.40 8.49
N SER A 67 16.43 11.52 8.69
CA SER A 67 16.74 12.45 7.62
C SER A 67 17.62 11.72 6.63
N VAL A 68 17.05 11.30 5.50
CA VAL A 68 17.85 11.13 4.29
C VAL A 68 18.36 12.54 3.97
N GLN A 69 19.62 12.82 4.32
CA GLN A 69 20.29 14.05 3.91
C GLN A 69 20.35 14.04 2.38
N ARG A 70 19.39 14.69 1.73
CA ARG A 70 19.50 15.05 0.33
C ARG A 70 20.56 16.15 0.28
N THR A 71 21.78 15.79 -0.10
CA THR A 71 22.84 16.77 -0.39
C THR A 71 22.33 17.71 -1.47
N GLN A 72 21.94 18.93 -1.09
CA GLN A 72 21.66 19.99 -2.05
C GLN A 72 22.94 20.79 -2.19
N ALA A 73 23.56 20.72 -3.38
CA ALA A 73 24.71 21.56 -3.71
C ALA A 73 24.30 23.04 -3.64
N PRO A 74 25.11 23.93 -3.05
CA PRO A 74 24.80 25.34 -2.99
C PRO A 74 24.75 25.92 -4.41
N ALA A 75 23.65 26.59 -4.74
CA ALA A 75 23.57 27.38 -5.95
C ALA A 75 24.55 28.55 -5.81
N VAL A 76 25.62 28.53 -6.61
CA VAL A 76 26.56 29.64 -6.76
C VAL A 76 25.79 30.82 -7.33
N ALA A 77 25.75 31.92 -6.58
CA ALA A 77 25.29 33.20 -7.07
C ALA A 77 26.33 33.74 -8.07
N THR A 78 25.93 33.92 -9.32
CA THR A 78 26.68 34.69 -10.31
C THR A 78 26.04 36.07 -10.40
N THR A 79 26.86 37.08 -10.12
CA THR A 79 26.62 38.51 -10.37
C THR A 79 26.33 38.80 -11.84
#